data_AF-A0A7L4QKE2-F1
#
_entry.id   AF-A0A7L4QKE2-F1
#
_cell.length_a   1.000
_cell.length_b   1.000
_cell.length_c   1.000
_cell.angle_alpha   90.00
_cell.angle_beta   90.00
_cell.angle_gamma   90.00
#
_symmetry.space_group_name_H-M   'P 1'
#
loop_
_entity.id
_entity.type
_entity.pdbx_description
1 polymer ?
#
loop_
_entity_poly.entity_id
_entity_poly.type
_entity_poly.pdbx_seq_one_letter_code
_entity_poly.pdbx_strand_id
1 'polypeptide(L)'
;MMRKIKTFKKDWKAGIEGLPLQLMIMVVIAGVGTTVILGWMSGLQPPSSIGSVHAYPGEIILTDTDGDGIFQAKDITIQVTVLDREGNGIQGATVLLEGAGISYQLNDGTVHGMTDSSGQLTLSELEVSLAGGPLGFVTVTVTKSGYGSEGGLQVPVICE
;
A
#
# COMPACT_ATOMS: atom_id res chain seq x y z
N MET A 1 0.86 86.45 -33.52
CA MET A 1 0.48 85.15 -34.11
C MET A 1 0.80 84.06 -33.08
N MET A 2 -0.18 83.54 -32.34
CA MET A 2 0.03 82.54 -31.26
C MET A 2 -0.64 81.22 -31.62
N ARG A 3 0.15 80.15 -31.78
CA ARG A 3 -0.33 78.77 -31.97
C ARG A 3 -0.74 78.20 -30.61
N LYS A 4 -2.03 77.91 -30.43
CA LYS A 4 -2.54 77.14 -29.28
C LYS A 4 -2.24 75.65 -29.49
N ILE A 5 -1.44 75.08 -28.61
CA ILE A 5 -1.24 73.62 -28.52
C ILE A 5 -2.42 73.06 -27.72
N LYS A 6 -3.26 72.22 -28.33
CA LYS A 6 -4.32 71.48 -27.62
C LYS A 6 -3.70 70.28 -26.93
N THR A 7 -3.84 70.19 -25.62
CA THR A 7 -3.47 69.02 -24.82
C THR A 7 -4.71 68.14 -24.61
N PHE A 8 -4.59 66.85 -24.94
CA PHE A 8 -5.62 65.85 -24.63
C PHE A 8 -5.59 65.57 -23.12
N LYS A 9 -6.65 65.97 -22.40
CA LYS A 9 -6.86 65.55 -21.01
C LYS A 9 -7.53 64.18 -21.02
N LYS A 10 -6.97 63.22 -20.28
CA LYS A 10 -7.52 61.87 -20.12
C LYS A 10 -8.74 61.96 -19.21
N ASP A 11 -9.91 61.65 -19.74
CA ASP A 11 -11.16 61.66 -18.98
C ASP A 11 -11.26 60.37 -18.15
N TRP A 12 -11.17 60.47 -16.83
CA TRP A 12 -11.24 59.31 -15.91
C TRP A 12 -12.66 59.01 -15.44
N LYS A 13 -13.66 59.74 -15.94
CA LYS A 13 -15.08 59.59 -15.57
C LYS A 13 -15.92 58.89 -16.64
N ALA A 14 -15.31 58.10 -17.52
CA ALA A 14 -16.03 57.30 -18.51
C ALA A 14 -16.32 55.87 -17.98
N GLY A 15 -17.60 55.61 -17.69
CA GLY A 15 -18.25 54.31 -17.87
C GLY A 15 -18.33 53.37 -16.66
N ILE A 16 -19.56 53.15 -16.17
CA ILE A 16 -19.96 51.90 -15.47
C ILE A 16 -19.68 50.67 -16.36
N GLU A 17 -19.39 50.86 -17.65
CA GLU A 17 -18.99 49.82 -18.62
C GLU A 17 -17.70 49.07 -18.27
N GLY A 18 -16.87 49.63 -17.39
CA GLY A 18 -15.76 48.91 -16.79
C GLY A 18 -16.21 47.79 -15.83
N LEU A 19 -17.39 47.89 -15.20
CA LEU A 19 -17.91 46.87 -14.27
C LEU A 19 -18.26 45.54 -14.98
N PRO A 20 -19.06 45.53 -16.07
CA PRO A 20 -19.31 44.30 -16.83
C PRO A 20 -18.05 43.72 -17.48
N LEU A 21 -17.17 44.58 -17.99
CA LEU A 21 -15.94 44.14 -18.66
C LEU A 21 -14.91 43.59 -17.68
N GLN A 22 -14.73 44.23 -16.52
CA GLN A 22 -13.89 43.73 -15.43
C GLN A 22 -14.43 42.40 -14.89
N LEU A 23 -15.75 42.25 -14.79
CA LEU A 23 -16.36 41.00 -14.34
C LEU A 23 -16.15 39.87 -15.36
N MET A 24 -16.27 40.15 -16.66
CA MET A 24 -15.90 39.20 -17.72
C MET A 24 -14.43 38.79 -17.62
N ILE A 25 -13.52 39.76 -17.50
CA ILE A 25 -12.08 39.48 -17.37
C ILE A 25 -11.80 38.65 -16.11
N MET A 26 -12.46 38.96 -14.99
CA MET A 26 -12.31 38.22 -13.74
C MET A 26 -12.77 36.77 -13.87
N VAL A 27 -13.92 36.53 -14.52
CA VAL A 27 -14.44 35.16 -14.74
C VAL A 27 -13.50 34.37 -15.67
N VAL A 28 -12.98 35.00 -16.73
CA VAL A 28 -12.03 34.36 -17.64
C VAL A 28 -10.74 34.01 -16.91
N ILE A 29 -10.15 34.95 -16.16
CA ILE A 29 -8.90 34.69 -15.42
C ILE A 29 -9.12 33.64 -14.32
N ALA A 30 -10.23 33.70 -13.59
CA ALA A 30 -10.57 32.71 -12.57
C ALA A 30 -10.78 31.31 -13.17
N GLY A 31 -11.46 31.22 -14.32
CA GLY A 31 -11.67 29.99 -15.05
C GLY A 31 -10.35 29.38 -15.55
N VAL A 32 -9.52 30.18 -16.23
CA VAL A 32 -8.20 29.75 -16.70
C VAL A 32 -7.33 29.32 -15.52
N GLY A 33 -7.29 30.11 -14.43
CA GLY A 33 -6.55 29.77 -13.21
C GLY A 33 -6.98 28.44 -12.61
N THR A 34 -8.29 28.17 -12.53
CA THR A 34 -8.82 26.91 -12.00
C THR A 34 -8.44 25.72 -12.89
N THR A 35 -8.49 25.88 -14.23
CA THR A 35 -8.10 24.80 -15.15
C THR A 35 -6.61 24.44 -15.05
N VAL A 36 -5.74 25.43 -14.80
CA VAL A 36 -4.30 25.18 -14.61
C VAL A 36 -4.06 24.38 -13.32
N ILE A 37 -4.73 24.75 -12.22
CA ILE A 37 -4.60 24.05 -10.94
C ILE A 37 -5.09 22.60 -11.07
N LEU A 38 -6.26 22.39 -11.69
CA LEU A 38 -6.80 21.05 -11.91
C LEU A 38 -5.94 20.22 -12.87
N GLY A 39 -5.39 20.84 -13.92
CA GLY A 39 -4.47 20.19 -14.84
C GLY A 39 -3.14 19.77 -14.19
N TRP A 40 -2.69 20.48 -13.15
CA TRP A 40 -1.56 20.06 -12.33
C TRP A 40 -1.93 18.94 -11.34
N MET A 41 -3.16 18.94 -10.82
CA MET A 41 -3.65 17.88 -9.94
C MET A 41 -3.90 16.55 -10.66
N SER A 42 -4.17 16.56 -11.98
CA SER A 42 -4.41 15.33 -12.75
C SER A 42 -3.17 14.47 -12.98
N GLY A 43 -1.98 14.95 -12.60
CA GLY A 43 -0.72 14.19 -12.68
C GLY A 43 -0.40 13.35 -11.44
N LEU A 44 -1.18 13.47 -10.36
CA LEU A 44 -0.93 12.75 -9.11
C LEU A 44 -1.66 11.40 -9.14
N GLN A 45 -0.96 10.34 -9.52
CA GLN A 45 -1.41 8.99 -9.22
C GLN A 45 -1.32 8.77 -7.69
N PRO A 46 -2.36 8.26 -7.03
CA PRO A 46 -2.26 7.90 -5.62
C PRO A 46 -1.12 6.87 -5.45
N PRO A 47 -0.35 6.95 -4.36
CA PRO A 47 0.73 6.00 -4.12
C PRO A 47 0.14 4.59 -4.08
N SER A 48 0.71 3.69 -4.90
CA SER A 48 0.44 2.26 -4.80
C SER A 48 0.77 1.80 -3.40
N SER A 49 -0.09 0.99 -2.81
CA SER A 49 0.11 0.45 -1.47
C SER A 49 -0.46 -0.96 -1.39
N ILE A 50 0.11 -1.76 -0.51
CA ILE A 50 -0.49 -3.04 -0.14
C ILE A 50 -1.85 -2.76 0.52
N GLY A 51 -2.86 -3.50 0.09
CA GLY A 51 -4.24 -3.35 0.54
C GLY A 51 -4.59 -4.40 1.58
N SER A 52 -4.30 -5.67 1.28
CA SER A 52 -4.46 -6.77 2.24
C SER A 52 -3.47 -7.89 1.99
N VAL A 53 -3.12 -8.57 3.08
CA VAL A 53 -2.36 -9.82 3.06
C VAL A 53 -3.22 -10.91 3.72
N HIS A 54 -3.32 -12.05 3.05
CA HIS A 54 -4.03 -13.22 3.55
C HIS A 54 -3.09 -14.42 3.61
N ALA A 55 -3.25 -15.26 4.63
CA ALA A 55 -2.54 -16.52 4.74
C ALA A 55 -3.54 -17.67 4.92
N TYR A 56 -3.24 -18.80 4.30
CA TYR A 56 -3.97 -20.05 4.43
C TYR A 56 -2.96 -21.19 4.67
N PRO A 57 -3.14 -22.06 5.67
CA PRO A 57 -4.24 -22.07 6.63
C PRO A 57 -4.21 -20.85 7.56
N GLY A 58 -5.39 -20.46 8.06
CA GLY A 58 -5.55 -19.31 8.96
C GLY A 58 -5.10 -19.59 10.40
N GLU A 59 -4.78 -20.84 10.71
CA GLU A 59 -4.23 -21.30 11.98
C GLU A 59 -3.36 -22.53 11.73
N ILE A 60 -2.42 -22.80 12.63
CA ILE A 60 -1.55 -23.97 12.59
C ILE A 60 -1.71 -24.71 13.91
N ILE A 61 -2.02 -26.01 13.86
CA ILE A 61 -2.18 -26.85 15.04
C ILE A 61 -0.91 -27.68 15.19
N LEU A 62 -0.31 -27.63 16.38
CA LEU A 62 0.85 -28.41 16.77
C LEU A 62 0.43 -29.44 17.81
N THR A 63 1.00 -30.63 17.74
CA THR A 63 0.74 -31.71 18.68
C THR A 63 2.04 -32.20 19.30
N ASP A 64 2.02 -32.49 20.58
CA ASP A 64 3.14 -33.17 21.26
C ASP A 64 2.98 -34.68 21.08
N THR A 65 3.89 -35.31 20.34
CA THR A 65 3.82 -36.74 20.01
C THR A 65 4.63 -37.60 20.97
N ASP A 66 5.66 -37.04 21.64
CA ASP A 66 6.59 -37.80 22.48
C ASP A 66 6.51 -37.42 23.98
N GLY A 67 5.71 -36.41 24.32
CA GLY A 67 5.44 -35.98 25.68
C GLY A 67 6.58 -35.18 26.29
N ASP A 68 7.48 -34.62 25.48
CA ASP A 68 8.65 -33.86 25.93
C ASP A 68 8.34 -32.38 26.23
N GLY A 69 7.12 -31.92 25.92
CA GLY A 69 6.66 -30.54 26.10
C GLY A 69 7.01 -29.60 24.93
N ILE A 70 7.48 -30.15 23.81
CA ILE A 70 7.72 -29.46 22.54
C ILE A 70 6.66 -29.91 21.54
N PHE A 71 5.79 -28.97 21.17
CA PHE A 71 4.77 -29.21 20.17
C PHE A 71 5.36 -28.93 18.80
N GLN A 72 5.18 -29.86 17.86
CA GLN A 72 5.76 -29.74 16.52
C GLN A 72 4.82 -30.27 15.44
N ALA A 73 4.91 -29.67 14.26
CA ALA A 73 4.27 -30.16 13.05
C ALA A 73 5.23 -29.99 11.85
N LYS A 74 5.23 -31.00 10.98
CA LYS A 74 6.09 -31.09 9.78
C LYS A 74 5.23 -31.15 8.52
N ASP A 75 5.85 -30.97 7.36
CA ASP A 75 5.19 -30.96 6.05
C ASP A 75 4.03 -29.95 5.93
N ILE A 76 4.13 -28.82 6.65
CA ILE A 76 3.12 -27.76 6.60
C ILE A 76 3.27 -26.98 5.30
N THR A 77 2.13 -26.62 4.70
CA THR A 77 2.08 -25.74 3.53
C THR A 77 1.31 -24.47 3.88
N ILE A 78 1.94 -23.31 3.67
CA ILE A 78 1.34 -21.99 3.87
C ILE A 78 1.28 -21.27 2.52
N GLN A 79 0.08 -20.85 2.15
CA GLN A 79 -0.20 -20.02 1.01
C GLN A 79 -0.44 -18.59 1.47
N VAL A 80 0.33 -17.64 0.94
CA VAL A 80 0.18 -16.21 1.20
C VAL A 80 -0.32 -15.53 -0.06
N THR A 81 -1.37 -14.73 0.06
CA THR A 81 -1.93 -13.90 -1.03
C THR A 81 -1.77 -12.43 -0.66
N VAL A 82 -1.20 -11.66 -1.58
CA VAL A 82 -0.92 -10.22 -1.41
C VAL A 82 -1.71 -9.44 -2.45
N LEU A 83 -2.60 -8.57 -1.97
CA LEU A 83 -3.50 -7.77 -2.82
C LEU A 83 -3.21 -6.27 -2.64
N ASP A 84 -3.43 -5.49 -3.68
CA ASP A 84 -3.48 -4.04 -3.63
C ASP A 84 -4.82 -3.54 -3.05
N ARG A 85 -4.99 -2.22 -2.93
CA ARG A 85 -6.24 -1.61 -2.45
C ARG A 85 -7.44 -1.79 -3.40
N GLU A 86 -7.19 -2.14 -4.65
CA GLU A 86 -8.22 -2.37 -5.67
C GLU A 86 -8.60 -3.86 -5.74
N GLY A 87 -7.88 -4.73 -5.01
CA GLY A 87 -8.09 -6.17 -4.98
C GLY A 87 -7.28 -6.95 -6.04
N ASN A 88 -6.33 -6.31 -6.73
CA ASN A 88 -5.47 -7.00 -7.69
C ASN A 88 -4.26 -7.63 -6.99
N GLY A 89 -3.84 -8.80 -7.47
CA GLY A 89 -2.65 -9.49 -6.98
C GLY A 89 -1.36 -8.72 -7.25
N ILE A 90 -0.53 -8.56 -6.22
CA ILE A 90 0.77 -7.89 -6.35
C ILE A 90 1.86 -8.92 -6.66
N GLN A 91 2.38 -8.89 -7.88
CA GLN A 91 3.50 -9.74 -8.28
C GLN A 91 4.84 -9.27 -7.71
N GLY A 92 5.69 -10.23 -7.34
CA GLY A 92 7.07 -9.99 -6.90
C GLY A 92 7.17 -9.26 -5.55
N ALA A 93 6.16 -9.41 -4.70
CA ALA A 93 6.22 -8.97 -3.31
C ALA A 93 7.02 -10.01 -2.52
N THR A 94 8.02 -9.56 -1.76
CA THR A 94 8.80 -10.41 -0.88
C THR A 94 7.99 -10.69 0.38
N VAL A 95 7.76 -11.95 0.68
CA VAL A 95 7.06 -12.41 1.88
C VAL A 95 8.08 -13.09 2.78
N LEU A 96 8.03 -12.78 4.07
CA LEU A 96 8.89 -13.28 5.13
C LEU A 96 8.00 -13.79 6.26
N LEU A 97 8.22 -15.03 6.71
CA LEU A 97 7.50 -15.65 7.82
C LEU A 97 8.47 -15.83 8.98
N GLU A 98 8.10 -15.34 10.16
CA GLU A 98 8.92 -15.40 11.37
C GLU A 98 8.04 -15.69 12.60
N GLY A 99 8.60 -16.39 13.58
CA GLY A 99 7.92 -16.74 14.84
C GLY A 99 7.56 -18.21 14.96
N ALA A 100 7.19 -18.64 16.16
CA ALA A 100 6.82 -20.02 16.49
C ALA A 100 7.78 -21.10 15.95
N GLY A 101 9.09 -20.81 15.93
CA GLY A 101 10.12 -21.75 15.46
C GLY A 101 9.95 -22.18 14.00
N ILE A 102 9.30 -21.37 13.16
CA ILE A 102 9.05 -21.72 11.76
C ILE A 102 10.36 -21.76 10.95
N SER A 103 10.59 -22.87 10.26
CA SER A 103 11.75 -23.08 9.39
C SER A 103 11.41 -24.03 8.24
N TYR A 104 12.33 -24.18 7.29
CA TYR A 104 12.22 -25.24 6.29
C TYR A 104 12.67 -26.57 6.91
N GLN A 105 11.93 -27.64 6.67
CA GLN A 105 12.22 -28.97 7.22
C GLN A 105 13.64 -29.48 6.86
N LEU A 106 14.16 -29.06 5.70
CA LEU A 106 15.49 -29.43 5.22
C LEU A 106 16.60 -28.45 5.60
N ASN A 107 16.26 -27.24 6.09
CA ASN A 107 17.24 -26.21 6.45
C ASN A 107 16.68 -25.27 7.52
N ASP A 108 17.48 -24.98 8.55
CA ASP A 108 17.15 -24.07 9.65
C ASP A 108 17.22 -22.57 9.25
N GLY A 109 16.72 -22.25 8.06
CA GLY A 109 16.74 -20.92 7.47
C GLY A 109 15.40 -20.21 7.58
N THR A 110 15.44 -18.87 7.55
CA THR A 110 14.24 -18.04 7.59
C THR A 110 13.34 -18.32 6.38
N VAL A 111 12.05 -18.50 6.63
CA VAL A 111 11.08 -18.84 5.59
C VAL A 111 10.71 -17.57 4.80
N HIS A 112 11.05 -17.55 3.53
CA HIS A 112 10.80 -16.40 2.65
C HIS A 112 10.57 -16.82 1.20
N GLY A 113 9.90 -15.96 0.44
CA GLY A 113 9.66 -16.16 -1.00
C GLY A 113 9.14 -14.89 -1.68
N MET A 114 8.81 -15.00 -2.96
CA MET A 114 8.22 -13.91 -3.74
C MET A 114 6.89 -14.35 -4.36
N THR A 115 5.91 -13.46 -4.38
CA THR A 115 4.62 -13.72 -5.02
C THR A 115 4.72 -13.83 -6.54
N ASP A 116 3.89 -14.70 -7.10
CA ASP A 116 3.74 -14.93 -8.54
C ASP A 116 2.90 -13.85 -9.24
N SER A 117 2.60 -14.04 -10.53
CA SER A 117 1.80 -13.12 -11.34
C SER A 117 0.36 -12.92 -10.84
N SER A 118 -0.15 -13.82 -9.99
CA SER A 118 -1.45 -13.72 -9.36
C SER A 118 -1.40 -13.11 -7.95
N GLY A 119 -0.22 -12.71 -7.48
CA GLY A 119 -0.03 -12.19 -6.13
C GLY A 119 0.02 -13.27 -5.05
N GLN A 120 0.26 -14.53 -5.44
CA GLN A 120 0.25 -15.67 -4.53
C GLN A 120 1.65 -16.25 -4.35
N LEU A 121 1.93 -16.73 -3.15
CA LEU A 121 3.14 -17.47 -2.80
C LEU A 121 2.71 -18.72 -2.05
N THR A 122 3.19 -19.89 -2.49
CA THR A 122 3.01 -21.14 -1.75
C THR A 122 4.36 -21.59 -1.21
N LEU A 123 4.44 -21.77 0.10
CA LEU A 123 5.61 -22.28 0.81
C LEU A 123 5.24 -23.65 1.37
N SER A 124 6.03 -24.66 1.04
CA SER A 124 5.79 -26.06 1.40
C SER A 124 6.98 -26.61 2.17
N GLU A 125 6.82 -27.81 2.75
CA GLU A 125 7.87 -28.49 3.52
C GLU A 125 8.34 -27.63 4.71
N LEU A 126 7.39 -26.97 5.38
CA LEU A 126 7.64 -26.15 6.55
C LEU A 126 7.52 -26.99 7.82
N GLU A 127 8.38 -26.67 8.78
CA GLU A 127 8.34 -27.18 10.14
C GLU A 127 8.07 -26.02 11.10
N VAL A 128 7.20 -26.24 12.08
CA VAL A 128 6.86 -25.26 13.11
C VAL A 128 7.00 -25.96 14.45
N SER A 129 7.66 -25.29 15.40
CA SER A 129 7.92 -25.84 16.73
C SER A 129 7.71 -24.78 17.83
N LEU A 130 6.98 -25.16 18.87
CA LEU A 130 6.72 -24.28 20.01
C LEU A 130 6.99 -25.03 21.31
N ALA A 131 7.86 -24.45 22.14
CA ALA A 131 8.17 -24.95 23.47
C ALA A 131 7.44 -24.13 24.54
N GLY A 132 6.74 -24.80 25.44
CA GLY A 132 6.32 -24.22 26.72
C GLY A 132 5.14 -23.24 26.71
N GLY A 133 4.29 -23.21 25.68
CA GLY A 133 3.09 -22.36 25.67
C GLY A 133 1.95 -22.92 24.79
N PRO A 134 0.67 -22.65 25.14
CA PRO A 134 -0.49 -23.15 24.39
C PRO A 134 -0.75 -22.39 23.08
N LEU A 135 -0.11 -21.23 22.90
CA LEU A 135 -0.34 -20.33 21.78
C LEU A 135 0.96 -19.63 21.37
N GLY A 136 1.24 -19.62 20.06
CA GLY A 136 2.28 -18.86 19.40
C GLY A 136 1.73 -18.10 18.19
N PHE A 137 2.59 -17.34 17.53
CA PHE A 137 2.22 -16.61 16.32
C PHE A 137 3.33 -16.70 15.28
N VAL A 138 2.95 -16.95 14.04
CA VAL A 138 3.79 -16.73 12.86
C VAL A 138 3.38 -15.38 12.27
N THR A 139 4.31 -14.43 12.29
CA THR A 139 4.13 -13.11 11.70
C THR A 139 4.51 -13.16 10.23
N VAL A 140 3.61 -12.70 9.37
CA VAL A 140 3.82 -12.59 7.93
C VAL A 140 4.13 -11.13 7.60
N THR A 141 5.37 -10.89 7.15
CA THR A 141 5.82 -9.59 6.70
C THR A 141 5.98 -9.58 5.19
N VAL A 142 5.35 -8.61 4.52
CA VAL A 142 5.36 -8.46 3.08
C VAL A 142 5.99 -7.12 2.73
N THR A 143 6.91 -7.11 1.76
CA THR A 143 7.55 -5.89 1.27
C THR A 143 7.59 -5.89 -0.25
N LYS A 144 7.20 -4.76 -0.85
CA LYS A 144 7.28 -4.55 -2.30
C LYS A 144 7.75 -3.13 -2.62
N SER A 145 8.79 -3.05 -3.43
CA SER A 145 9.26 -1.75 -3.95
C SER A 145 8.14 -1.06 -4.74
N GLY A 146 7.86 0.20 -4.38
CA GLY A 146 6.76 1.01 -4.92
C GLY A 146 5.43 0.88 -4.16
N TYR A 147 5.27 -0.10 -3.27
CA TYR A 147 4.03 -0.35 -2.51
C TYR A 147 4.23 -0.23 -0.98
N GLY A 148 5.48 -0.28 -0.51
CA GLY A 148 5.83 -0.23 0.91
C GLY A 148 5.96 -1.61 1.54
N SER A 149 5.78 -1.66 2.86
CA SER A 149 5.88 -2.87 3.68
C SER A 149 4.66 -3.00 4.58
N GLU A 150 4.16 -4.22 4.75
CA GLU A 150 3.03 -4.56 5.63
C GLU A 150 3.41 -5.80 6.46
N GLY A 151 3.32 -5.71 7.79
CA GLY A 151 3.73 -6.79 8.71
C GLY A 151 2.71 -7.08 9.81
N GLY A 152 1.43 -6.82 9.55
CA GLY A 152 0.36 -6.94 10.54
C GLY A 152 -0.30 -8.31 10.60
N LEU A 153 -0.06 -9.18 9.61
CA LEU A 153 -0.73 -10.47 9.56
C LEU A 153 -0.05 -11.46 10.50
N GLN A 154 -0.82 -12.00 11.44
CA GLN A 154 -0.38 -13.03 12.38
C GLN A 154 -1.23 -14.28 12.19
N VAL A 155 -0.56 -15.40 11.92
CA VAL A 155 -1.17 -16.72 11.89
C VAL A 155 -1.00 -17.34 13.28
N PRO A 156 -2.08 -17.59 14.03
CA PRO A 156 -2.00 -18.25 15.32
C PRO A 156 -1.50 -19.69 15.18
N VAL A 157 -0.65 -20.07 16.11
CA VAL A 157 -0.12 -21.42 16.26
C VAL A 157 -0.63 -21.97 17.58
N ILE A 158 -1.46 -23.00 17.53
CA ILE A 158 -2.16 -23.55 18.70
C ILE A 158 -1.52 -24.90 19.04
N CYS A 159 -1.24 -25.12 20.31
CA CYS A 159 -0.72 -26.39 20.81
C CYS A 159 -1.87 -27.18 21.46
N GLU A 160 -2.14 -28.38 20.94
CA GLU A 160 -3.13 -29.34 21.46
C GLU A 160 -2.51 -30.67 21.90
#